data_AF-A0A2I0NDR6-F1
#
_entry.id   AF-A0A2I0NDR6-F1
#
_cell.length_a   1.000
_cell.length_b   1.000
_cell.length_c   1.000
_cell.angle_alpha   90.00
_cell.angle_beta   90.00
_cell.angle_gamma   90.00
#
_symmetry.space_group_name_H-M   'P 1'
#
loop_
_entity.id
_entity.type
_entity.pdbx_description
1 polymer ?
#
loop_
_entity_poly.entity_id
_entity_poly.type
_entity_poly.pdbx_seq_one_letter_code
_entity_poly.pdbx_strand_id
1 'polypeptide(L)'
;KVTDISMGGVAGAFTASDMETLAEGQTLSNAQINLSSKNILADLSLVKKGGNIAAFSFTKIRETFKDSLAEYIYNKTQKINEVKTP
;
A
#
# COMPACT_ATOMS: atom_id res chain seq x y z
N LYS A 1 -1.31 -5.47 -7.44
CA LYS A 1 -0.62 -4.25 -7.94
C LYS A 1 -0.98 -3.06 -7.05
N VAL A 2 -0.03 -2.31 -6.50
CA VAL A 2 -0.34 -1.11 -5.69
C VAL A 2 -0.94 -0.01 -6.59
N THR A 3 -2.09 0.52 -6.18
CA THR A 3 -2.79 1.62 -6.89
C THR A 3 -2.66 2.94 -6.16
N ASP A 4 -2.68 2.91 -4.83
CA ASP A 4 -2.48 4.07 -3.98
C ASP A 4 -1.79 3.69 -2.68
N ILE A 5 -1.06 4.63 -2.07
CA ILE A 5 -0.37 4.40 -0.80
C ILE A 5 -0.22 5.70 -0.01
N SER A 6 -0.39 5.59 1.30
CA SER A 6 -0.21 6.66 2.27
C SER A 6 0.59 6.17 3.48
N MET A 7 0.84 7.03 4.46
CA MET A 7 1.45 6.62 5.72
C MET A 7 0.55 5.69 6.57
N GLY A 8 -0.76 5.68 6.32
CA GLY A 8 -1.72 4.89 7.10
C GLY A 8 -2.10 3.55 6.46
N GLY A 9 -1.80 3.34 5.17
CA GLY A 9 -2.23 2.14 4.48
C GLY A 9 -1.93 2.14 2.99
N VAL A 10 -2.41 1.08 2.34
CA VAL A 10 -2.18 0.81 0.92
C VAL A 10 -3.45 0.31 0.26
N ALA A 11 -3.70 0.76 -0.96
CA ALA A 11 -4.70 0.19 -1.85
C ALA A 11 -4.03 -0.60 -2.97
N GLY A 12 -4.60 -1.74 -3.30
CA GLY A 12 -4.11 -2.60 -4.36
C GLY A 12 -5.22 -3.09 -5.27
N ALA A 13 -4.89 -3.26 -6.55
CA ALA A 13 -5.66 -4.03 -7.50
C ALA A 13 -5.27 -5.52 -7.42
N PHE A 14 -6.29 -6.36 -7.41
CA PHE A 14 -6.21 -7.82 -7.26
C PHE A 14 -6.97 -8.52 -8.39
N THR A 15 -6.68 -9.80 -8.60
CA THR A 15 -7.49 -10.62 -9.52
C THR A 15 -8.83 -10.99 -8.87
N ALA A 16 -9.81 -11.42 -9.68
CA ALA A 16 -11.10 -11.87 -9.14
C ALA A 16 -10.92 -13.01 -8.12
N SER A 17 -10.06 -13.99 -8.41
CA SER A 17 -9.76 -15.10 -7.51
C SER A 17 -9.12 -14.65 -6.20
N ASP A 18 -8.18 -13.71 -6.23
CA ASP A 18 -7.59 -13.16 -5.01
C ASP A 18 -8.66 -12.46 -4.14
N MET A 19 -9.58 -11.72 -4.77
CA MET A 19 -10.63 -10.97 -4.09
C MET A 19 -11.66 -11.87 -3.37
N GLU A 20 -11.86 -13.09 -3.86
CA GLU A 20 -12.70 -14.11 -3.20
C GLU A 20 -12.07 -14.59 -1.89
N THR A 21 -10.73 -14.66 -1.83
CA THR A 21 -10.00 -15.12 -0.64
C THR A 21 -9.84 -14.04 0.43
N LEU A 22 -10.03 -12.76 0.08
CA LEU A 22 -9.94 -11.63 1.00
C LEU A 22 -11.23 -11.48 1.82
N ALA A 23 -11.12 -11.60 3.14
CA ALA A 23 -12.23 -11.39 4.08
C ALA A 23 -12.11 -10.05 4.80
N GLU A 24 -13.24 -9.36 5.00
CA GLU A 24 -13.26 -8.12 5.81
C GLU A 24 -12.81 -8.41 7.24
N GLY A 25 -11.95 -7.54 7.79
CA GLY A 25 -11.33 -7.76 9.10
C GLY A 25 -10.15 -8.76 9.09
N GLN A 26 -9.83 -9.38 7.95
CA GLN A 26 -8.64 -10.23 7.84
C GLN A 26 -7.37 -9.42 8.05
N THR A 27 -6.46 -9.97 8.85
CA THR A 27 -5.10 -9.45 9.00
C THR A 27 -4.11 -10.32 8.22
N LEU A 28 -3.36 -9.71 7.32
CA LEU A 28 -2.23 -10.32 6.61
C LEU A 28 -0.95 -9.97 7.36
N SER A 29 -0.31 -10.96 7.97
CA SER A 29 0.92 -10.75 8.74
C SER A 29 2.16 -10.75 7.83
N ASN A 30 3.13 -9.88 8.11
CA ASN A 30 4.37 -9.72 7.36
C ASN A 30 4.16 -9.62 5.84
N ALA A 31 3.10 -8.95 5.41
CA ALA A 31 2.83 -8.74 4.00
C ALA A 31 3.91 -7.86 3.38
N GLN A 32 4.39 -8.27 2.20
CA GLN A 32 5.36 -7.52 1.43
C GLN A 32 4.66 -6.63 0.42
N ILE A 33 4.90 -5.32 0.53
CA ILE A 33 4.42 -4.31 -0.39
C ILE A 33 5.59 -3.88 -1.28
N ASN A 34 5.51 -4.23 -2.55
CA ASN A 34 6.53 -3.88 -3.54
C ASN A 34 6.20 -2.52 -4.17
N LEU A 35 7.04 -1.51 -3.89
CA LEU A 35 6.92 -0.13 -4.32
C LEU A 35 8.07 0.24 -5.26
N SER A 36 8.01 -0.13 -6.53
CA SER A 36 9.01 0.18 -7.60
C SER A 36 10.49 -0.02 -7.23
N SER A 37 11.08 0.85 -6.39
CA SER A 37 12.45 0.79 -5.88
C SER A 37 12.59 0.35 -4.42
N LYS A 38 11.49 0.08 -3.71
CA LYS A 38 11.49 -0.28 -2.27
C LYS A 38 10.53 -1.43 -1.98
N ASN A 39 10.88 -2.25 -1.00
CA ASN A 39 10.00 -3.28 -0.45
C ASN A 39 9.72 -2.95 1.02
N ILE A 40 8.45 -2.91 1.39
CA ILE A 40 7.99 -2.61 2.74
C ILE A 40 7.36 -3.88 3.32
N LEU A 41 7.76 -4.26 4.53
CA LEU A 41 7.09 -5.33 5.28
C LEU A 41 6.20 -4.72 6.37
N ALA A 42 4.92 -5.10 6.36
CA ALA A 42 3.95 -4.64 7.34
C ALA A 42 2.86 -5.70 7.59
N ASP A 43 2.24 -5.64 8.76
CA ASP A 43 0.96 -6.31 9.00
C ASP A 43 -0.15 -5.40 8.45
N LEU A 44 -1.07 -6.00 7.71
CA LEU A 44 -2.14 -5.32 6.98
C LEU A 44 -3.50 -5.80 7.47
N SER A 45 -4.39 -4.89 7.86
CA SER A 45 -5.81 -5.24 8.07
C SER A 45 -6.63 -4.78 6.88
N LEU A 46 -7.43 -5.69 6.30
CA LEU A 46 -8.39 -5.32 5.27
C LEU A 46 -9.44 -4.37 5.85
N VAL A 47 -9.53 -3.17 5.30
CA VAL A 47 -10.50 -2.14 5.71
C VAL A 47 -11.74 -2.20 4.84
N LYS A 48 -11.54 -2.37 3.53
CA LYS A 48 -12.63 -2.41 2.54
C LYS A 48 -12.17 -3.10 1.28
N LYS A 49 -13.07 -3.82 0.62
CA LYS A 49 -12.86 -4.33 -0.74
C LYS A 49 -14.07 -4.00 -1.62
N GLY A 50 -13.83 -3.84 -2.93
CA GLY A 50 -14.88 -3.56 -3.90
C GLY A 50 -14.36 -3.59 -5.33
N GLY A 51 -15.13 -4.19 -6.23
CA GLY A 51 -14.67 -4.43 -7.61
C GLY A 51 -13.40 -5.28 -7.60
N ASN A 52 -12.33 -4.77 -8.21
CA ASN A 52 -10.99 -5.38 -8.20
C ASN A 52 -10.00 -4.67 -7.26
N ILE A 53 -10.47 -3.78 -6.38
CA ILE A 53 -9.63 -3.01 -5.47
C ILE A 53 -9.89 -3.43 -4.02
N ALA A 54 -8.81 -3.58 -3.26
CA ALA A 54 -8.85 -3.76 -1.81
C ALA A 54 -7.95 -2.73 -1.13
N ALA A 55 -8.45 -2.17 -0.04
CA ALA A 55 -7.79 -1.17 0.79
C ALA A 55 -7.43 -1.77 2.15
N PHE A 56 -6.18 -1.58 2.54
CA PHE A 56 -5.61 -2.11 3.77
C PHE A 56 -5.04 -1.00 4.62
N SER A 57 -5.16 -1.14 5.94
CA SER A 57 -4.48 -0.29 6.92
C SER A 57 -3.22 -0.98 7.44
N PHE A 58 -2.17 -0.22 7.73
CA PHE A 58 -0.98 -0.74 8.40
C PHE A 58 -1.29 -0.90 9.89
N THR A 59 -1.37 -2.14 10.37
CA THR A 59 -1.54 -2.41 11.81
C THR A 59 -0.21 -2.48 12.53
N LYS A 60 0.83 -2.96 11.84
CA LYS A 60 2.20 -2.98 12.34
C LYS A 60 3.18 -2.73 11.21
N ILE A 61 4.08 -1.78 11.40
CA ILE A 61 5.17 -1.49 10.47
C ILE A 61 6.40 -1.07 11.28
N ARG A 62 7.56 -1.63 10.93
CA ARG A 62 8.83 -1.29 11.61
C ARG A 62 9.21 0.15 11.29
N GLU A 63 9.85 0.84 12.22
CA GLU A 63 10.23 2.26 12.07
C GLU A 63 11.11 2.50 10.83
N THR A 64 12.09 1.63 10.59
CA THR A 64 12.94 1.70 9.38
C THR A 64 12.15 1.66 8.07
N PHE A 65 11.03 0.94 8.06
CA PHE A 65 10.12 0.91 6.91
C PHE A 65 9.18 2.12 6.86
N LYS A 66 8.83 2.73 7.99
CA LYS A 66 8.08 4.00 8.02
C LYS A 66 8.88 5.12 7.38
N ASP A 67 10.17 5.24 7.70
CA ASP A 67 11.03 6.26 7.11
C ASP A 67 11.18 6.05 5.59
N SER A 68 11.41 4.79 5.20
CA SER A 68 11.48 4.39 3.79
C SER A 68 10.19 4.69 3.02
N LEU A 69 9.04 4.51 3.66
CA LEU A 69 7.73 4.81 3.10
C LEU A 69 7.49 6.32 2.97
N ALA A 70 7.85 7.10 4.00
CA ALA A 70 7.73 8.55 3.98
C ALA A 70 8.58 9.15 2.85
N GLU A 71 9.83 8.70 2.71
CA GLU A 71 10.72 9.10 1.63
C GLU A 71 10.14 8.75 0.25
N TYR A 72 9.57 7.54 0.10
CA TYR A 72 8.92 7.14 -1.15
C TYR A 72 7.74 8.05 -1.51
N ILE A 73 6.86 8.32 -0.55
CA ILE A 73 5.68 9.18 -0.74
C ILE A 73 6.12 10.59 -1.10
N TYR A 74 7.11 11.14 -0.38
CA TYR A 74 7.66 12.46 -0.68
C TYR A 74 8.19 12.55 -2.11
N ASN A 75 9.05 11.61 -2.50
CA ASN A 75 9.65 11.58 -3.83
C ASN A 75 8.61 11.38 -4.94
N LYS A 76 7.59 10.56 -4.70
CA LYS A 76 6.49 10.35 -5.66
C LYS A 76 5.68 11.62 -5.85
N THR A 77 5.37 12.34 -4.78
CA THR A 77 4.62 13.61 -4.84
C THR A 77 5.44 14.71 -5.52
N GLN A 78 6.73 14.84 -5.20
CA GLN A 78 7.60 15.84 -5.85
C GLN A 78 7.76 15.59 -7.35
N LYS A 79 7.98 14.33 -7.77
CA LYS A 79 8.05 13.99 -9.20
C LYS A 79 6.76 14.31 -9.96
N ILE A 80 5.60 14.17 -9.32
CA ILE A 80 4.31 14.56 -9.92
C ILE A 80 4.23 16.09 -10.08
N ASN A 81 4.83 16.86 -9.16
CA ASN A 81 4.83 18.32 -9.22
C ASN A 81 5.82 18.86 -10.27
N GLU A 82 6.98 18.24 -10.44
CA GLU A 82 7.98 18.63 -11.46
C GLU A 82 7.44 18.47 -12.90
N VAL A 83 6.64 17.43 -13.16
CA VAL A 83 5.99 17.21 -14.47
C VAL A 83 4.86 18.21 -14.75
N LYS A 84 4.36 18.91 -13.72
CA LYS A 84 3.25 19.88 -13.84
C LYS A 84 3.71 21.34 -13.99
N THR A 85 5.01 21.60 -14.00
CA THR A 85 5.55 22.94 -14.29
C THR A 85 5.54 23.17 -15.81
N PRO A 86 4.81 24.17 -16.33
CA PRO A 86 4.74 24.49 -17.76
C PRO A 86 6.04 25.07 -18.33
#